data_AF-A0A7X5WP98-F1
#
_entry.id   AF-A0A7X5WP98-F1
#
_cell.length_a   1.000
_cell.length_b   1.000
_cell.length_c   1.000
_cell.angle_alpha   90.00
_cell.angle_beta   90.00
_cell.angle_gamma   90.00
#
_symmetry.space_group_name_H-M   'P 1'
#
loop_
_entity.id
_entity.type
_entity.pdbx_description
1 polymer ?
#
loop_
_entity_poly.entity_id
_entity_poly.type
_entity_poly.pdbx_seq_one_letter_code
_entity_poly.pdbx_strand_id
1 'polypeptide(L)'
;MAGDMLMMSKSQMQQLAANFGRQQAAVTDVIRAIQGGLDGTTWQGARADRFHQLWQTEFRPNLQTLVEALGEHSAFIGRELQAGVTALDTV
;
A
#
# COMPACT_ATOMS: atom_id res chain seq x y z
N MET A 1 -9.66 24.58 11.87
CA MET A 1 -9.16 23.20 11.93
C MET A 1 -10.34 22.26 11.68
N ALA A 2 -10.80 22.14 10.44
CA ALA A 2 -12.01 21.37 10.08
C ALA A 2 -11.80 20.57 8.77
N GLY A 3 -10.57 20.08 8.56
CA GLY A 3 -10.13 19.53 7.28
C GLY A 3 -10.01 18.00 7.21
N ASP A 4 -9.97 17.29 8.34
CA ASP A 4 -9.63 15.85 8.37
C ASP A 4 -10.67 14.97 9.08
N MET A 5 -11.89 15.47 9.31
CA MET A 5 -12.93 14.61 9.88
C MET A 5 -13.47 13.70 8.77
N LEU A 6 -13.14 12.41 8.83
CA LEU A 6 -13.63 11.40 7.89
C LEU A 6 -15.17 11.35 7.94
N MET A 7 -15.82 11.92 6.92
CA MET A 7 -17.28 11.87 6.75
C MET A 7 -17.70 10.53 6.12
N MET A 8 -17.52 9.43 6.85
CA MET A 8 -17.96 8.10 6.42
C MET A 8 -18.38 7.27 7.64
N SER A 9 -19.21 6.25 7.42
CA SER A 9 -19.68 5.39 8.52
C SER A 9 -18.55 4.51 9.08
N LYS A 10 -18.72 4.06 10.32
CA LYS A 10 -17.80 3.10 10.99
C LYS A 10 -17.51 1.87 10.13
N SER A 11 -18.55 1.29 9.53
CA SER A 11 -18.42 0.10 8.69
C SER A 11 -17.69 0.42 7.37
N GLN A 12 -17.88 1.60 6.79
CA GLN A 12 -17.14 2.04 5.61
C GLN A 12 -15.66 2.25 5.92
N MET A 13 -15.31 2.85 7.06
CA MET A 13 -13.92 3.00 7.51
C MET A 13 -13.23 1.64 7.66
N GLN A 14 -13.89 0.69 8.33
CA GLN A 14 -13.36 -0.66 8.50
C GLN A 14 -13.13 -1.37 7.17
N GLN A 15 -14.10 -1.28 6.25
CA GLN A 15 -13.98 -1.87 4.92
C GLN A 15 -12.84 -1.25 4.11
N LEU A 16 -12.68 0.08 4.17
CA LEU A 16 -11.64 0.80 3.44
C LEU A 16 -10.24 0.48 3.99
N ALA A 17 -10.05 0.51 5.31
CA ALA A 17 -8.78 0.14 5.94
C ALA A 17 -8.41 -1.31 5.59
N ALA A 18 -9.36 -2.24 5.70
CA ALA A 18 -9.13 -3.63 5.32
C ALA A 18 -8.78 -3.78 3.83
N ASN A 19 -9.40 -2.99 2.96
CA ASN A 19 -9.07 -2.98 1.54
C ASN A 19 -7.64 -2.48 1.29
N PHE A 20 -7.25 -1.35 1.89
CA PHE A 20 -5.89 -0.82 1.74
C PHE A 20 -4.84 -1.80 2.26
N GLY A 21 -5.06 -2.44 3.40
CA GLY A 21 -4.15 -3.49 3.90
C GLY A 21 -4.01 -4.68 2.95
N ARG A 22 -5.12 -5.15 2.33
CA ARG A 22 -5.07 -6.21 1.31
C ARG A 22 -4.31 -5.78 0.06
N GLN A 23 -4.55 -4.56 -0.43
CA GLN A 23 -3.86 -4.06 -1.62
C GLN A 23 -2.37 -3.82 -1.36
N GLN A 24 -2.00 -3.36 -0.17
CA GLN A 24 -0.61 -3.23 0.26
C GLN A 24 0.13 -4.57 0.17
N ALA A 25 -0.48 -5.64 0.70
CA ALA A 25 0.06 -6.99 0.62
C ALA A 25 0.19 -7.46 -0.84
N ALA A 26 -0.85 -7.26 -1.66
CA ALA A 26 -0.83 -7.64 -3.07
C ALA A 26 0.27 -6.94 -3.87
N VAL A 27 0.49 -5.64 -3.66
CA VAL A 27 1.58 -4.89 -4.32
C VAL A 27 2.94 -5.41 -3.86
N THR A 28 3.09 -5.72 -2.57
CA THR A 28 4.32 -6.32 -2.03
C THR A 28 4.60 -7.69 -2.66
N ASP A 29 3.57 -8.49 -2.93
CA ASP A 29 3.70 -9.78 -3.61
C ASP A 29 4.11 -9.62 -5.08
N VAL A 30 3.58 -8.62 -5.79
CA VAL A 30 4.01 -8.29 -7.16
C VAL A 30 5.49 -7.93 -7.20
N ILE A 31 5.96 -7.08 -6.27
CA ILE A 31 7.37 -6.71 -6.18
C ILE A 31 8.24 -7.97 -6.01
N ARG A 32 7.85 -8.86 -5.07
CA ARG A 32 8.59 -10.10 -4.79
C ARG A 32 8.59 -11.06 -5.97
N ALA A 33 7.44 -11.24 -6.63
CA ALA A 33 7.30 -12.14 -7.77
C ALA A 33 8.16 -11.69 -8.96
N ILE A 34 8.14 -10.39 -9.28
CA ILE A 34 8.96 -9.85 -10.37
C ILE A 34 10.44 -9.95 -10.02
N GLN A 35 10.84 -9.56 -8.81
CA GLN A 35 12.24 -9.66 -8.38
C GLN A 35 12.75 -11.11 -8.43
N GLY A 36 11.98 -12.07 -7.92
CA GLY A 36 12.34 -13.49 -8.00
C GLY A 36 12.40 -14.02 -9.43
N GLY A 37 11.52 -13.53 -10.32
CA GLY A 37 11.58 -13.84 -11.75
C GLY A 37 12.83 -13.28 -12.43
N LEU A 38 13.27 -12.08 -12.06
CA LEU A 38 14.52 -11.50 -12.57
C LEU A 38 15.75 -12.27 -12.07
N ASP A 39 15.80 -12.56 -10.77
CA ASP A 39 16.93 -13.24 -10.13
C ASP A 39 17.05 -14.72 -10.55
N GLY A 40 15.93 -15.36 -10.92
CA GLY A 40 15.86 -16.77 -11.30
C GLY A 40 16.09 -17.05 -12.78
N THR A 41 16.43 -16.05 -13.60
CA THR A 41 16.60 -16.22 -15.05
C THR A 41 18.03 -15.95 -15.50
N THR A 42 18.45 -16.63 -16.57
CA THR A 42 19.68 -16.30 -17.31
C THR A 42 19.40 -15.29 -18.44
N TRP A 43 18.36 -14.47 -18.30
CA TRP A 43 17.94 -13.54 -19.34
C TRP A 43 18.98 -12.42 -19.50
N GLN A 44 19.47 -12.24 -20.72
CA GLN A 44 20.55 -11.31 -21.04
C GLN A 44 20.28 -10.55 -22.35
N GLY A 45 21.05 -9.48 -22.58
CA GLY A 45 21.03 -8.65 -23.77
C GLY A 45 20.31 -7.32 -23.56
N ALA A 46 20.39 -6.43 -24.56
CA ALA A 46 19.98 -5.03 -24.42
C ALA A 46 18.54 -4.81 -23.90
N ARG A 47 17.62 -5.74 -24.20
CA ARG A 47 16.24 -5.68 -23.68
C ARG A 47 16.14 -6.05 -22.21
N ALA A 48 16.92 -7.04 -21.76
CA ALA A 48 17.04 -7.41 -20.36
C ALA A 48 17.63 -6.23 -19.57
N ASP A 49 18.74 -5.68 -20.03
CA ASP A 49 19.42 -4.55 -19.39
C ASP A 49 18.48 -3.35 -19.22
N ARG A 50 17.74 -3.00 -20.29
CA ARG A 50 16.74 -1.93 -20.24
C ARG A 50 15.64 -2.20 -19.21
N PHE A 51 15.15 -3.43 -19.11
CA PHE A 51 14.13 -3.76 -18.13
C PHE A 51 14.69 -3.72 -16.71
N HIS A 52 15.89 -4.27 -16.46
CA HIS A 52 16.54 -4.21 -15.15
C HIS A 52 16.76 -2.76 -14.70
N GLN A 53 17.17 -1.88 -15.62
CA GLN A 53 17.30 -0.46 -15.33
C GLN A 53 15.96 0.15 -14.93
N LEU A 54 14.91 0.01 -15.75
CA LEU A 54 13.58 0.54 -15.45
C LEU A 54 13.00 -0.04 -14.14
N TRP A 55 13.22 -1.32 -13.89
CA TRP A 55 12.82 -1.98 -12.66
C TRP A 55 13.46 -1.33 -11.43
N GLN A 56 14.76 -1.07 -11.49
CA GLN A 56 15.51 -0.48 -10.39
C GLN A 56 15.22 1.01 -10.18
N THR A 57 15.01 1.77 -11.26
CA THR A 57 14.91 3.24 -11.19
C THR A 57 13.50 3.77 -11.11
N GLU A 58 12.51 3.05 -11.64
CA GLU A 58 11.15 3.56 -11.79
C GLU A 58 10.12 2.60 -11.20
N PHE A 59 10.05 1.36 -11.67
CA PHE A 59 8.93 0.48 -11.32
C PHE A 59 8.96 0.04 -9.86
N ARG A 60 10.08 -0.51 -9.38
CA ARG A 60 10.18 -0.96 -7.98
C ARG A 60 10.02 0.20 -6.99
N PRO A 61 10.70 1.35 -7.15
CA PRO A 61 10.49 2.49 -6.26
C PRO A 61 9.04 2.99 -6.26
N ASN A 62 8.39 3.15 -7.42
CA ASN A 62 7.01 3.62 -7.48
C ASN A 62 6.03 2.63 -6.81
N LEU A 63 6.25 1.32 -6.97
CA LEU A 63 5.46 0.31 -6.27
C LEU A 63 5.70 0.33 -4.75
N GLN A 64 6.93 0.59 -4.30
CA GLN A 64 7.25 0.76 -2.87
C GLN A 64 6.55 2.00 -2.28
N THR A 65 6.56 3.12 -2.99
CA THR A 65 5.81 4.33 -2.59
C THR A 65 4.30 4.04 -2.49
N LEU A 66 3.74 3.22 -3.39
CA LEU A 66 2.34 2.80 -3.28
C LEU A 66 2.09 1.92 -2.04
N VAL A 67 2.99 0.99 -1.72
CA VAL A 67 2.91 0.16 -0.49
C VAL A 67 2.89 1.06 0.75
N GLU A 68 3.79 2.04 0.81
CA GLU A 68 3.88 2.99 1.92
C GLU A 68 2.59 3.81 2.06
N ALA A 69 2.10 4.40 0.97
CA ALA A 69 0.87 5.19 0.97
C ALA A 69 -0.35 4.36 1.42
N LEU A 70 -0.50 3.13 0.92
CA LEU A 70 -1.60 2.24 1.32
C LEU A 70 -1.52 1.89 2.81
N GLY A 71 -0.33 1.59 3.33
CA GLY A 71 -0.11 1.30 4.74
C GLY A 71 -0.40 2.49 5.65
N GLU A 72 0.09 3.68 5.28
CA GLU A 72 -0.14 4.92 6.01
C GLU A 72 -1.63 5.23 6.14
N HIS A 73 -2.36 5.17 5.03
CA HIS A 73 -3.79 5.50 5.00
C HIS A 73 -4.62 4.43 5.72
N SER A 74 -4.27 3.15 5.59
CA SER A 74 -4.91 2.07 6.37
C SER A 74 -4.75 2.31 7.87
N ALA A 75 -3.54 2.68 8.31
CA ALA A 75 -3.25 2.95 9.71
C ALA A 75 -3.96 4.21 10.22
N PHE A 76 -4.01 5.28 9.40
CA PHE A 76 -4.75 6.49 9.72
C PHE A 76 -6.24 6.22 9.94
N ILE A 77 -6.91 5.55 9.00
CA ILE A 77 -8.33 5.19 9.12
C ILE A 77 -8.56 4.32 10.35
N GLY A 78 -7.65 3.38 10.66
CA GLY A 78 -7.72 2.56 11.86
C GLY A 78 -7.64 3.36 13.17
N ARG A 79 -6.82 4.42 13.21
CA ARG A 79 -6.72 5.32 14.38
C ARG A 79 -7.99 6.16 14.55
N GLU A 80 -8.50 6.74 13.46
CA GLU A 80 -9.75 7.53 13.48
C GLU A 80 -10.94 6.69 13.94
N LEU A 81 -11.00 5.43 13.49
CA LEU A 81 -12.01 4.46 13.93
C LEU A 81 -11.97 4.23 15.45
N GLN A 82 -10.78 4.08 16.03
CA GLN A 82 -10.61 3.84 17.48
C GLN A 82 -10.97 5.09 18.28
N ALA A 83 -10.55 6.28 17.84
CA ALA A 83 -10.85 7.54 18.50
C ALA A 83 -12.36 7.83 18.54
N GLY A 84 -13.06 7.59 17.43
CA GLY A 84 -14.52 7.76 17.37
C GLY A 84 -15.31 6.78 18.24
N VAL A 85 -14.78 5.57 18.51
CA VAL A 85 -15.41 4.61 19.43
C VAL A 85 -15.26 5.05 20.87
N THR A 86 -14.04 5.41 21.29
CA THR A 86 -13.78 5.85 22.67
C THR A 86 -14.62 7.07 23.04
N ALA A 87 -14.82 8.02 22.11
CA ALA A 87 -15.64 9.21 22.37
C ALA A 87 -17.12 8.91 22.63
N LEU A 88 -17.68 7.85 22.01
CA LEU A 88 -19.06 7.41 22.22
C LEU A 88 -19.24 6.63 23.52
N ASP A 89 -18.21 5.91 23.98
CA ASP A 89 -18.26 5.10 25.21
C ASP A 89 -18.09 5.94 26.50
N THR A 90 -17.62 7.19 26.39
CA THR A 90 -17.40 8.10 27.53
C THR A 90 -18.57 9.03 27.88
N VAL A 91 -19.77 8.85 27.30
CA VAL A 91 -20.96 9.69 27.54
C VAL A 91 -22.07 8.91 28.22
#